data_AF-W0F734-F1
#
_entry.id   AF-W0F734-F1
#
_cell.length_a   1.000
_cell.length_b   1.000
_cell.length_c   1.000
_cell.angle_alpha   90.00
_cell.angle_beta   90.00
_cell.angle_gamma   90.00
#
_symmetry.space_group_name_H-M   'P 1'
#
loop_
_entity.id
_entity.type
_entity.pdbx_description
1 polymer ?
#
loop_
_entity_poly.entity_id
_entity_poly.type
_entity_poly.pdbx_seq_one_letter_code
_entity_poly.pdbx_strand_id
1 'polypeptide(L)'
;MKGKTFQIIGYLLFAFLMYLGAKWITKNKPSEKETEQYIKNSSAIIVKTPQIISTKDHVSYSWLSDFFNAKNSNAEGKYKNIAVIKDGATNKYYKIEVFHSNIFLYDRTLTSENLTIKVNKELLSNPKYGTEENPYLVLYIKPQGTAIMTEEDYKYGVSEYLTYEYKK
;
A
#
# COMPACT_ATOMS: atom_id res chain seq x y z
N MET A 1 -32.31 -40.01 10.44
CA MET A 1 -31.33 -39.40 11.38
C MET A 1 -29.95 -39.13 10.78
N LYS A 2 -29.48 -39.82 9.72
CA LYS A 2 -28.11 -39.66 9.19
C LYS A 2 -27.81 -38.32 8.46
N GLY A 3 -28.82 -37.62 7.94
CA GLY A 3 -28.62 -36.36 7.19
C GLY A 3 -28.22 -35.15 8.05
N LYS A 4 -28.69 -35.07 9.30
CA LYS A 4 -28.41 -33.93 10.19
C LYS A 4 -26.99 -33.97 10.76
N THR A 5 -26.45 -35.16 11.01
CA THR A 5 -25.09 -35.36 11.54
C THR A 5 -24.00 -34.94 10.55
N PHE A 6 -24.17 -35.26 9.26
CA PHE A 6 -23.24 -34.81 8.21
C PHE A 6 -23.28 -33.29 8.00
N GLN A 7 -24.45 -32.66 8.14
CA GLN A 7 -24.57 -31.19 8.08
C GLN A 7 -23.88 -30.51 9.26
N ILE A 8 -24.00 -31.06 10.48
CA ILE A 8 -23.32 -30.52 11.68
C ILE A 8 -21.80 -30.64 11.53
N ILE A 9 -21.30 -31.78 11.05
CA ILE A 9 -19.86 -31.99 10.80
C ILE A 9 -19.36 -31.02 9.73
N GLY A 10 -20.10 -30.84 8.64
CA GLY A 10 -19.75 -29.87 7.59
C GLY A 10 -19.70 -28.43 8.10
N TYR A 11 -20.64 -28.03 8.96
CA TYR A 11 -20.67 -26.70 9.55
C TYR A 11 -19.51 -26.46 10.51
N LEU A 12 -19.16 -27.46 11.33
CA LEU A 12 -18.01 -27.39 12.23
C LEU A 12 -16.69 -27.30 11.46
N LEU A 13 -16.55 -28.06 10.37
CA LEU A 13 -15.36 -28.00 9.52
C LEU A 13 -15.22 -26.64 8.83
N PHE A 14 -16.33 -26.09 8.33
CA PHE A 14 -16.36 -24.76 7.72
C PHE A 14 -16.03 -23.66 8.74
N ALA A 15 -16.62 -23.70 9.93
CA ALA A 15 -16.33 -22.77 11.01
C ALA A 15 -14.85 -22.84 11.45
N PHE A 16 -14.27 -24.05 11.49
CA PHE A 16 -12.85 -24.24 11.80
C PHE A 16 -11.93 -23.67 10.71
N LEU A 17 -12.25 -23.88 9.43
CA LEU A 17 -11.51 -23.29 8.31
C LEU A 17 -11.62 -21.75 8.31
N MET A 18 -12.80 -21.20 8.59
CA MET A 18 -13.01 -19.76 8.74
C MET A 18 -12.20 -19.20 9.91
N TYR A 19 -12.14 -19.91 11.04
CA TYR A 19 -11.32 -19.54 12.20
C TYR A 19 -9.82 -19.53 11.86
N LEU A 20 -9.32 -20.55 11.16
CA LEU A 20 -7.92 -20.60 10.71
C LEU A 20 -7.61 -19.48 9.73
N GLY A 21 -8.50 -19.20 8.77
CA GLY A 21 -8.37 -18.08 7.84
C GLY A 21 -8.32 -16.72 8.56
N ALA A 22 -9.26 -16.48 9.48
CA ALA A 22 -9.29 -15.27 10.30
C ALA A 22 -8.01 -15.11 11.14
N LYS A 23 -7.53 -16.19 11.75
CA LYS A 23 -6.30 -16.19 12.56
C LYS A 23 -5.05 -15.94 11.72
N TRP A 24 -5.00 -16.43 10.49
CA TRP A 24 -3.90 -16.17 9.57
C TRP A 24 -3.87 -14.70 9.13
N ILE A 25 -5.03 -14.10 8.86
CA ILE A 25 -5.16 -12.68 8.51
C ILE A 25 -4.76 -11.79 9.69
N THR A 26 -5.18 -12.11 10.92
CA THR A 26 -4.83 -11.30 12.11
C THR A 26 -3.38 -11.45 12.53
N LYS A 27 -2.76 -12.63 12.36
CA LYS A 27 -1.33 -12.84 12.65
C LYS A 27 -0.40 -12.04 11.74
N ASN A 28 -0.84 -11.74 10.51
CA ASN A 28 -0.02 -11.04 9.52
C ASN A 28 -0.16 -9.51 9.57
N LYS A 29 -1.12 -8.97 10.33
CA LYS A 29 -1.18 -7.52 10.57
C LYS A 29 0.05 -7.08 11.37
N PRO A 30 0.77 -6.03 10.94
CA PRO A 30 1.87 -5.50 11.71
C PRO A 30 1.34 -4.98 13.04
N SER A 31 2.14 -5.16 14.08
CA SER A 31 1.93 -4.45 15.33
C SER A 31 2.05 -2.94 15.11
N GLU A 32 1.42 -2.17 16.01
CA GLU A 32 1.58 -0.71 16.01
C GLU A 32 3.06 -0.31 16.10
N LYS A 33 3.85 -1.04 16.91
CA LYS A 33 5.30 -0.85 17.04
C LYS A 33 6.06 -1.04 15.73
N GLU A 34 5.74 -2.07 14.95
CA GLU A 34 6.38 -2.29 13.64
C GLU A 34 6.05 -1.16 12.65
N THR A 35 4.80 -0.70 12.67
CA THR A 35 4.35 0.43 11.83
C THR A 35 5.08 1.72 12.23
N GLU A 36 5.13 2.02 13.53
CA GLU A 36 5.85 3.19 14.05
C GLU A 36 7.35 3.13 13.78
N GLN A 37 7.96 1.95 13.89
CA GLN A 37 9.38 1.77 13.60
C GLN A 37 9.67 2.06 12.12
N TYR A 38 8.83 1.59 11.20
CA TYR A 38 8.96 1.91 9.78
C TYR A 38 8.85 3.42 9.52
N ILE A 39 7.84 4.07 10.13
CA ILE A 39 7.64 5.52 10.03
C ILE A 39 8.85 6.28 10.56
N LYS A 40 9.38 5.90 11.72
CA LYS A 40 10.57 6.50 12.34
C LYS A 40 11.84 6.29 11.52
N ASN A 41 11.92 5.16 10.80
CA ASN A 41 13.02 4.86 9.89
C ASN A 41 12.86 5.52 8.50
N SER A 42 11.86 6.39 8.32
CA SER A 42 11.67 7.11 7.07
C SER A 42 12.31 8.49 7.12
N SER A 43 12.81 8.95 5.97
CA SER A 43 13.35 10.29 5.75
C SER A 43 12.45 11.07 4.82
N ALA A 44 12.18 12.33 5.17
CA ALA A 44 11.50 13.26 4.27
C ALA A 44 12.49 13.77 3.21
N ILE A 45 12.12 13.67 1.93
CA ILE A 45 12.91 14.14 0.78
C ILE A 45 12.03 15.08 -0.03
N ILE A 46 12.66 16.12 -0.59
CA ILE A 46 12.02 17.03 -1.52
C ILE A 46 12.40 16.60 -2.95
N VAL A 47 11.42 16.12 -3.71
CA VAL A 47 11.56 15.88 -5.14
C VAL A 47 11.32 17.20 -5.86
N LYS A 48 12.28 17.61 -6.70
CA LYS A 48 12.21 18.85 -7.46
C LYS A 48 11.77 18.56 -8.88
N THR A 49 10.89 19.40 -9.42
CA THR A 49 10.38 19.28 -10.81
C THR A 49 9.99 17.83 -11.18
N PRO A 50 9.13 17.18 -10.38
CA PRO A 50 8.75 15.79 -10.58
C PRO A 50 8.12 15.55 -11.96
N GLN A 51 8.63 14.56 -12.68
CA GLN A 51 8.12 14.11 -13.98
C GLN A 51 7.36 12.80 -13.79
N ILE A 52 6.11 12.73 -14.24
CA ILE A 52 5.32 11.50 -14.18
C ILE A 52 5.74 10.58 -15.33
N ILE A 53 6.17 9.37 -14.98
CA ILE A 53 6.57 8.32 -15.92
C ILE A 53 5.39 7.40 -16.22
N SER A 54 4.64 7.00 -15.18
CA SER A 54 3.45 6.15 -15.34
C SER A 54 2.50 6.29 -14.16
N THR A 55 1.23 6.00 -14.41
CA THR A 55 0.17 5.94 -13.39
C THR A 55 -0.67 4.68 -13.59
N LYS A 56 -1.16 4.10 -12.50
CA LYS A 56 -2.09 2.97 -12.49
C LYS A 56 -3.07 3.16 -11.34
N ASP A 57 -4.35 3.04 -11.63
CA ASP A 57 -5.41 3.24 -10.65
C ASP A 57 -6.11 1.93 -10.33
N HIS A 58 -6.65 1.85 -9.11
CA HIS A 58 -7.40 0.71 -8.61
C HIS A 58 -6.66 -0.64 -8.78
N VAL A 59 -5.35 -0.66 -8.52
CA VAL A 59 -4.56 -1.89 -8.52
C VAL A 59 -4.92 -2.70 -7.28
N SER A 60 -5.50 -3.88 -7.45
CA SER A 60 -5.77 -4.78 -6.33
C SER A 60 -4.47 -5.30 -5.72
N TYR A 61 -4.41 -5.38 -4.39
CA TYR A 61 -3.20 -5.82 -3.67
C TYR A 61 -3.46 -6.91 -2.63
N SER A 62 -4.70 -7.37 -2.47
CA SER A 62 -5.06 -8.46 -1.57
C SER A 62 -5.78 -9.58 -2.33
N TRP A 63 -5.18 -10.78 -2.33
CA TRP A 63 -5.78 -11.98 -2.90
C TRP A 63 -7.15 -12.29 -2.28
N LEU A 64 -7.31 -11.99 -0.98
CA LEU A 64 -8.58 -12.21 -0.30
C LEU A 64 -9.67 -11.27 -0.84
N SER A 65 -9.32 -10.02 -1.16
CA SER A 65 -10.29 -9.13 -1.82
C SER A 65 -10.60 -9.61 -3.24
N ASP A 66 -9.61 -10.08 -4.01
CA ASP A 66 -9.87 -10.63 -5.34
C ASP A 66 -10.83 -11.83 -5.30
N PHE A 67 -10.66 -12.70 -4.31
CA PHE A 67 -11.52 -13.88 -4.11
C PHE A 67 -12.96 -13.52 -3.70
N PHE A 68 -13.15 -12.54 -2.80
CA PHE A 68 -14.49 -12.12 -2.36
C PHE A 68 -15.20 -11.16 -3.33
N ASN A 69 -14.45 -10.35 -4.09
CA ASN A 69 -15.00 -9.40 -5.06
C ASN A 69 -15.54 -10.07 -6.33
N ALA A 70 -15.04 -11.26 -6.69
CA ALA A 70 -15.50 -12.00 -7.85
C ALA A 70 -17.00 -12.37 -7.82
N LYS A 71 -17.68 -12.21 -6.67
CA LYS A 71 -19.12 -12.51 -6.51
C LYS A 71 -20.02 -11.33 -6.17
N ASN A 72 -19.47 -10.16 -5.83
CA ASN A 72 -20.25 -8.97 -5.50
C ASN A 72 -19.63 -7.75 -6.19
N SER A 73 -20.29 -7.24 -7.22
CA SER A 73 -19.88 -6.04 -7.97
C SER A 73 -19.83 -4.75 -7.15
N ASN A 74 -20.30 -4.79 -5.90
CA ASN A 74 -20.33 -3.67 -4.96
C ASN A 74 -19.39 -3.87 -3.76
N ALA A 75 -18.59 -4.93 -3.73
CA ALA A 75 -17.60 -5.12 -2.67
C ALA A 75 -16.39 -4.22 -2.95
N GLU A 76 -16.21 -3.21 -2.11
CA GLU A 76 -15.05 -2.31 -2.09
C GLU A 76 -13.78 -3.13 -1.82
N GLY A 77 -13.17 -3.63 -2.89
CA GLY A 77 -11.89 -4.32 -2.83
C GLY A 77 -10.81 -3.48 -2.20
N LYS A 78 -9.79 -4.14 -1.66
CA LYS A 78 -8.55 -3.47 -1.28
C LYS A 78 -7.79 -3.11 -2.55
N TYR A 79 -7.82 -1.83 -2.91
CA TYR A 79 -7.14 -1.28 -4.08
C TYR A 79 -6.18 -0.16 -3.68
N LYS A 80 -5.14 0.03 -4.49
CA LYS A 80 -4.19 1.13 -4.37
C LYS A 80 -4.01 1.84 -5.71
N ASN A 81 -3.68 3.12 -5.64
CA ASN A 81 -3.24 3.89 -6.79
C ASN A 81 -1.71 3.97 -6.77
N ILE A 82 -1.09 3.81 -7.94
CA ILE A 82 0.36 3.77 -8.10
C ILE A 82 0.77 4.85 -9.09
N ALA A 83 1.82 5.60 -8.77
CA ALA A 83 2.49 6.47 -9.72
C ALA A 83 4.00 6.26 -9.64
N VAL A 84 4.66 6.27 -10.80
CA VAL A 84 6.12 6.34 -10.88
C VAL A 84 6.50 7.73 -11.34
N ILE A 85 7.32 8.40 -10.54
CA ILE A 85 7.84 9.73 -10.84
C ILE A 85 9.37 9.73 -10.89
N LYS A 86 9.92 10.66 -11.66
CA LYS A 86 11.36 10.93 -11.76
C LYS A 86 11.65 12.32 -11.22
N ASP A 87 12.67 12.43 -10.37
CA ASP A 87 13.23 13.71 -9.91
C ASP A 87 13.94 14.41 -11.06
N GLY A 88 13.55 15.65 -11.37
CA GLY A 88 14.24 16.43 -12.38
C GLY A 88 15.66 16.85 -11.94
N ALA A 89 15.92 16.96 -10.65
CA ALA A 89 17.23 17.38 -10.13
C ALA A 89 18.21 16.21 -9.96
N THR A 90 17.74 15.06 -9.49
CA THR A 90 18.61 13.91 -9.16
C THR A 90 18.53 12.76 -10.16
N ASN A 91 17.59 12.80 -11.10
CA ASN A 91 17.24 11.69 -12.00
C ASN A 91 16.88 10.38 -11.27
N LYS A 92 16.56 10.43 -9.97
CA LYS A 92 16.11 9.28 -9.20
C LYS A 92 14.62 9.03 -9.39
N TYR A 93 14.24 7.76 -9.33
CA TYR A 93 12.86 7.33 -9.55
C TYR A 93 12.19 6.93 -8.23
N TYR A 94 10.91 7.26 -8.10
CA TYR A 94 10.10 6.96 -6.93
C TYR A 94 8.78 6.33 -7.35
N LYS A 95 8.37 5.27 -6.64
CA LYS A 95 7.08 4.60 -6.80
C LYS A 95 6.20 4.99 -5.63
N ILE A 96 5.24 5.86 -5.89
CA ILE A 96 4.22 6.29 -4.95
C ILE A 96 3.11 5.25 -4.95
N GLU A 97 2.74 4.78 -3.77
CA GLU A 97 1.58 3.92 -3.57
C GLU A 97 0.66 4.53 -2.53
N VAL A 98 -0.61 4.72 -2.90
CA VAL A 98 -1.64 5.24 -2.00
C VAL A 98 -2.73 4.19 -1.85
N PHE A 99 -2.92 3.71 -0.63
CA PHE A 99 -3.86 2.65 -0.30
C PHE A 99 -5.25 3.19 -0.02
N HIS A 100 -6.28 2.52 -0.59
CA HIS A 100 -7.70 2.74 -0.32
C HIS A 100 -8.10 4.22 -0.26
N SER A 101 -7.70 4.97 -1.28
CA SER A 101 -7.94 6.41 -1.35
C SER A 101 -8.55 6.81 -2.68
N ASN A 102 -9.49 7.76 -2.61
CA ASN A 102 -9.99 8.49 -3.77
C ASN A 102 -8.96 9.51 -4.30
N ILE A 103 -7.75 9.57 -3.71
CA ILE A 103 -6.63 10.34 -4.24
C ILE A 103 -6.17 9.67 -5.53
N PHE A 104 -6.59 10.25 -6.63
CA PHE A 104 -6.05 9.93 -7.94
C PHE A 104 -4.69 10.61 -8.12
N LEU A 105 -3.71 9.84 -8.58
CA LEU A 105 -2.34 10.30 -8.78
C LEU A 105 -2.15 10.91 -10.18
N TYR A 106 -3.09 11.74 -10.62
CA TYR A 106 -3.04 12.38 -11.94
C TYR A 106 -2.45 13.79 -11.87
N ASP A 107 -1.42 13.97 -12.69
CA ASP A 107 -0.82 15.20 -13.19
C ASP A 107 -0.70 16.37 -12.19
N ARG A 108 -1.74 17.17 -11.98
CA ARG A 108 -1.60 18.47 -11.28
C ARG A 108 -1.15 18.40 -9.81
N THR A 109 -1.46 17.31 -9.12
CA THR A 109 -1.08 17.15 -7.70
C THR A 109 0.37 16.71 -7.54
N LEU A 110 0.90 15.99 -8.52
CA LEU A 110 2.26 15.45 -8.51
C LEU A 110 3.26 16.31 -9.28
N THR A 111 2.81 17.17 -10.21
CA THR A 111 3.67 18.07 -10.99
C THR A 111 3.89 19.44 -10.35
N SER A 112 3.43 19.65 -9.11
CA SER A 112 3.78 20.86 -8.34
C SER A 112 5.31 21.02 -8.23
N GLU A 113 5.82 22.25 -8.24
CA GLU A 113 7.27 22.55 -8.31
C GLU A 113 8.13 21.70 -7.38
N ASN A 114 7.67 21.48 -6.14
CA ASN A 114 8.32 20.59 -5.19
C ASN A 114 7.31 19.65 -4.53
N LEU A 115 7.68 18.37 -4.43
CA LEU A 115 6.90 17.34 -3.76
C LEU A 115 7.68 16.82 -2.55
N THR A 116 7.12 16.91 -1.35
CA THR A 116 7.70 16.26 -0.17
C THR A 116 7.21 14.83 -0.08
N ILE A 117 8.14 13.88 -0.04
CA ILE A 117 7.86 12.44 0.09
C ILE A 117 8.57 11.88 1.32
N LYS A 118 8.08 10.76 1.87
CA LYS A 118 8.84 9.98 2.87
C LYS A 118 9.26 8.64 2.27
N VAL A 119 10.56 8.35 2.37
CA VAL A 119 11.18 7.11 1.90
C VAL A 119 11.90 6.44 3.06
N ASN A 120 11.84 5.11 3.13
CA ASN A 120 12.59 4.35 4.14
C ASN A 120 14.11 4.52 3.92
N LYS A 121 14.85 4.83 5.00
CA LYS A 121 16.30 5.06 4.99
C LYS A 121 17.10 3.87 4.46
N GLU A 122 16.64 2.64 4.70
CA GLU A 122 17.29 1.43 4.22
C GLU A 122 17.24 1.30 2.69
N LEU A 123 16.19 1.82 2.06
CA LEU A 123 16.12 1.87 0.60
C LEU A 123 17.11 2.92 0.08
N LEU A 124 17.15 4.09 0.71
CA LEU A 124 18.04 5.19 0.30
C LEU A 124 19.53 4.85 0.39
N SER A 125 19.93 4.01 1.35
CA SER A 125 21.32 3.58 1.50
C SER A 125 21.71 2.48 0.50
N ASN A 126 20.74 1.86 -0.18
CA ASN A 126 20.98 0.75 -1.08
C ASN A 126 21.03 1.21 -2.55
N PRO A 127 22.19 1.09 -3.23
CA PRO A 127 22.37 1.58 -4.60
C PRO A 127 21.55 0.83 -5.65
N LYS A 128 20.95 -0.32 -5.30
CA LYS A 128 20.03 -1.06 -6.17
C LYS A 128 18.74 -0.28 -6.45
N TYR A 129 18.37 0.67 -5.58
CA TYR A 129 17.14 1.44 -5.67
C TYR A 129 17.34 2.85 -6.25
N GLY A 130 16.24 3.47 -6.63
CA GLY A 130 16.20 4.80 -7.24
C GLY A 130 16.49 4.78 -8.74
N THR A 131 16.46 3.61 -9.39
CA THR A 131 16.46 3.46 -10.86
C THR A 131 15.05 3.27 -11.38
N GLU A 132 14.86 3.32 -12.70
CA GLU A 132 13.56 3.12 -13.33
C GLU A 132 12.99 1.71 -13.06
N GLU A 133 13.86 0.70 -13.04
CA GLU A 133 13.49 -0.69 -12.78
C GLU A 133 13.23 -0.95 -11.29
N ASN A 134 13.95 -0.25 -10.41
CA ASN A 134 13.84 -0.38 -8.96
C ASN A 134 13.65 0.99 -8.29
N PRO A 135 12.49 1.64 -8.45
CA PRO A 135 12.24 2.94 -7.86
C PRO A 135 12.15 2.85 -6.33
N TYR A 136 12.44 3.96 -5.64
CA TYR A 136 12.23 4.05 -4.20
C TYR A 136 10.74 4.00 -3.85
N LEU A 137 10.33 3.13 -2.92
CA LEU A 137 8.96 3.07 -2.46
C LEU A 137 8.60 4.31 -1.61
N VAL A 138 7.48 4.94 -1.95
CA VAL A 138 6.93 6.11 -1.28
C VAL A 138 5.49 5.80 -0.86
N LEU A 139 5.23 5.93 0.44
CA LEU A 139 3.91 5.74 1.04
C LEU A 139 3.35 7.04 1.64
N TYR A 140 4.10 8.14 1.53
CA TYR A 140 3.70 9.47 1.97
C TYR A 140 4.01 10.49 0.90
N ILE A 141 3.02 11.32 0.56
CA ILE A 141 3.19 12.45 -0.36
C ILE A 141 2.55 13.71 0.22
N LYS A 142 3.24 14.83 0.06
CA LYS A 142 2.74 16.16 0.41
C LYS A 142 3.21 17.17 -0.63
N PRO A 143 2.34 17.55 -1.58
CA PRO A 143 2.62 18.63 -2.51
C PRO A 143 2.84 19.95 -1.77
N GLN A 144 3.70 20.81 -2.31
CA GLN A 144 3.94 22.11 -1.72
C GLN A 144 2.64 22.94 -1.74
N GLY A 145 2.20 23.39 -0.57
CA GLY A 145 1.00 24.23 -0.43
C GLY A 145 -0.35 23.48 -0.37
N THR A 146 -0.39 22.15 -0.40
CA THR A 146 -1.64 21.38 -0.23
C THR A 146 -1.41 20.12 0.59
N ALA A 147 -2.13 19.99 1.71
CA ALA A 147 -2.13 18.75 2.49
C ALA A 147 -3.10 17.75 1.87
N ILE A 148 -2.60 16.89 0.98
CA ILE A 148 -3.38 15.80 0.38
C ILE A 148 -3.40 14.56 1.27
N MET A 149 -2.32 14.34 2.04
CA MET A 149 -2.16 13.18 2.91
C MET A 149 -1.85 13.61 4.34
N THR A 150 -2.59 13.03 5.28
CA THR A 150 -2.36 13.19 6.72
C THR A 150 -1.32 12.19 7.24
N GLU A 151 -0.84 12.37 8.47
CA GLU A 151 0.01 11.34 9.12
C GLU A 151 -0.79 10.06 9.43
N GLU A 152 -2.10 10.14 9.58
CA GLU A 152 -2.98 8.98 9.76
C GLU A 152 -3.06 8.15 8.48
N ASP A 153 -3.23 8.82 7.33
CA ASP A 153 -3.18 8.16 6.01
C ASP A 153 -1.82 7.48 5.79
N TYR A 154 -0.73 8.12 6.23
CA TYR A 154 0.59 7.52 6.17
C TYR A 154 0.69 6.26 7.02
N LYS A 155 0.25 6.33 8.29
CA LYS A 155 0.25 5.20 9.22
C LYS A 155 -0.58 4.04 8.67
N TYR A 156 -1.74 4.35 8.09
CA TYR A 156 -2.58 3.37 7.41
C TYR A 156 -1.87 2.73 6.21
N GLY A 157 -1.30 3.52 5.30
CA GLY A 157 -0.59 3.03 4.12
C GLY A 157 0.61 2.14 4.47
N VAL A 158 1.38 2.50 5.50
CA VAL A 158 2.47 1.65 6.02
C VAL A 158 1.93 0.33 6.56
N SER A 159 0.86 0.35 7.34
CA SER A 159 0.25 -0.86 7.89
C SER A 159 -0.24 -1.81 6.80
N GLU A 160 -0.90 -1.29 5.76
CA GLU A 160 -1.35 -2.08 4.61
C GLU A 160 -0.16 -2.67 3.83
N TYR A 161 0.86 -1.86 3.53
CA TYR A 161 2.09 -2.33 2.89
C TYR A 161 2.78 -3.46 3.69
N LEU A 162 2.94 -3.29 4.99
CA LEU A 162 3.56 -4.29 5.87
C LEU A 162 2.72 -5.57 5.99
N THR A 163 1.39 -5.46 5.89
CA THR A 163 0.47 -6.61 5.96
C THR A 163 0.51 -7.45 4.69
N TYR A 164 0.49 -6.83 3.51
CA TYR A 164 0.19 -7.52 2.25
C TYR A 164 1.37 -7.62 1.28
N GLU A 165 2.40 -6.79 1.43
CA GLU A 165 3.44 -6.64 0.42
C GLU A 165 4.86 -6.79 0.95
N TYR A 166 5.14 -6.37 2.18
CA TYR A 166 6.48 -6.45 2.76
C TYR A 166 7.01 -7.88 2.96
N LYS A 167 6.10 -8.85 3.17
CA LYS A 167 6.44 -10.26 3.45
C LYS A 167 6.29 -11.19 2.25
N LYS A 168 6.12 -10.65 1.04
CA LYS A 168 6.13 -11.42 -0.22
C LYS A 168 7.57 -11.62 -0.70
#